data_AF-A0A537YU09-F1
#
_entry.id   AF-A0A537YU09-F1
#
_cell.length_a   1.000
_cell.length_b   1.000
_cell.length_c   1.000
_cell.angle_alpha   90.00
_cell.angle_beta   90.00
_cell.angle_gamma   90.00
#
_symmetry.space_group_name_H-M   'P 1'
#
loop_
_entity.id
_entity.type
_entity.pdbx_description
1 polymer ?
#
loop_
_entity_poly.entity_id
_entity_poly.type
_entity_poly.pdbx_seq_one_letter_code
_entity_poly.pdbx_strand_id
1 'polypeptide(L)'
;MDDFPNGEGPGAEQPLGRDLPAGLPSRGAYVFAFLATVLGGVFGGIIGFGLADIDCTGNCGPSKIIGTVVGALIGAVGVGVVSVLVLRAMSEWRRPPKQR
;
A
#
# COMPACT_ATOMS: atom_id res chain seq x y z
N MET A 1 7.09 -40.06 -53.88
CA MET A 1 8.17 -39.10 -54.19
C MET A 1 7.44 -37.92 -54.81
N ASP A 2 7.01 -36.92 -54.06
CA ASP A 2 7.77 -36.18 -53.05
C ASP A 2 7.05 -36.09 -51.69
N ASP A 3 7.75 -36.59 -50.67
CA ASP A 3 7.45 -36.42 -49.25
C ASP A 3 8.51 -35.44 -48.73
N PHE A 4 8.10 -34.23 -48.35
CA PHE A 4 8.93 -33.30 -47.58
C PHE A 4 8.09 -32.74 -46.43
N PRO A 5 8.23 -33.28 -45.21
CA PRO A 5 7.55 -32.79 -44.02
C PRO A 5 8.46 -31.81 -43.28
N ASN A 6 8.29 -30.49 -43.44
CA ASN A 6 8.93 -29.46 -42.59
C ASN A 6 8.17 -28.12 -42.76
N GLY A 7 7.71 -27.39 -41.76
CA GLY A 7 7.77 -27.55 -40.30
C GLY A 7 6.87 -26.47 -39.70
N GLU A 8 5.62 -26.84 -39.40
CA GLU A 8 4.79 -26.11 -38.44
C GLU A 8 5.42 -26.30 -37.06
N GLY A 9 6.42 -25.49 -36.74
CA GLY A 9 6.84 -25.30 -35.37
C GLY A 9 5.72 -24.53 -34.65
N PRO A 10 5.12 -25.05 -33.57
CA PRO A 10 4.33 -24.24 -32.67
C PRO A 10 5.29 -23.35 -31.87
N GLY A 11 5.77 -22.29 -32.51
CA GLY A 11 6.84 -21.44 -31.99
C GLY A 11 6.60 -19.95 -32.23
N ALA A 12 5.37 -19.55 -32.54
CA ALA A 12 4.99 -18.15 -32.42
C ALA A 12 5.13 -17.75 -30.95
N GLU A 13 6.22 -17.03 -30.67
CA GLU A 13 6.55 -16.30 -29.45
C GLU A 13 5.32 -16.09 -28.57
N GLN A 14 5.23 -16.86 -27.48
CA GLN A 14 4.45 -16.39 -26.36
C GLN A 14 5.05 -15.05 -25.96
N PRO A 15 4.26 -13.98 -25.80
CA PRO A 15 4.79 -12.70 -25.37
C PRO A 15 5.50 -12.91 -24.04
N LEU A 16 6.82 -12.77 -24.04
CA LEU A 16 7.68 -12.66 -22.87
C LEU A 16 7.29 -11.37 -22.14
N GLY A 17 6.16 -11.44 -21.44
CA GLY A 17 5.58 -10.33 -20.68
C GLY A 17 4.79 -10.82 -19.46
N ARG A 18 4.98 -12.08 -19.04
CA ARG A 18 4.21 -12.68 -17.95
C ARG A 18 5.03 -13.31 -16.81
N ASP A 19 6.31 -12.98 -16.70
CA ASP A 19 7.08 -13.20 -15.47
C ASP A 19 6.84 -12.09 -14.43
N LEU A 20 5.61 -11.58 -14.32
CA LEU A 20 5.19 -10.98 -13.06
C LEU A 20 4.56 -12.11 -12.24
N PRO A 21 5.11 -12.45 -11.07
CA PRO A 21 4.53 -13.46 -10.18
C PRO A 21 3.02 -13.20 -10.05
N ALA A 22 2.20 -14.21 -10.40
CA ALA A 22 0.74 -14.17 -10.42
C ALA A 22 0.11 -14.14 -9.01
N GLY A 23 0.67 -13.32 -8.12
CA GLY A 23 0.33 -13.22 -6.72
C GLY A 23 0.57 -11.84 -6.10
N LEU A 24 1.05 -10.83 -6.84
CA LEU A 24 1.11 -9.47 -6.30
C LEU A 24 -0.32 -8.94 -6.10
N PRO A 25 -0.71 -8.52 -4.88
CA PRO A 25 -1.98 -7.86 -4.62
C PRO A 25 -2.18 -6.68 -5.57
N SER A 26 -3.43 -6.33 -5.86
CA SER A 26 -3.73 -5.30 -6.84
C SER A 26 -2.97 -4.01 -6.51
N ARG A 27 -2.30 -3.43 -7.51
CA ARG A 27 -1.52 -2.19 -7.35
C ARG A 27 -2.35 -1.08 -6.70
N GLY A 28 -3.64 -1.02 -7.06
CA GLY A 28 -4.60 -0.09 -6.46
C GLY A 28 -4.76 -0.24 -4.94
N ALA A 29 -4.76 -1.46 -4.40
CA ALA A 29 -4.91 -1.66 -2.96
C ALA A 29 -3.75 -1.05 -2.16
N TYR A 30 -2.52 -1.16 -2.68
CA TYR A 30 -1.35 -0.53 -2.06
C TYR A 30 -1.40 1.00 -2.17
N VAL A 31 -1.88 1.54 -3.30
CA VAL A 31 -2.05 2.99 -3.46
C VAL A 31 -3.07 3.54 -2.46
N PHE A 32 -4.22 2.88 -2.30
CA PHE A 32 -5.22 3.30 -1.31
C PHE A 32 -4.70 3.21 0.12
N ALA A 33 -3.96 2.15 0.47
CA ALA A 33 -3.32 2.03 1.78
C ALA A 33 -2.36 3.19 2.06
N PHE A 34 -1.49 3.52 1.10
CA PHE A 34 -0.58 4.64 1.23
C PHE A 34 -1.32 5.98 1.38
N LEU A 35 -2.31 6.23 0.53
CA LEU A 35 -3.12 7.46 0.60
C LEU A 35 -3.84 7.59 1.94
N ALA A 36 -4.40 6.51 2.46
CA ALA A 36 -5.04 6.48 3.77
C ALA A 36 -4.02 6.81 4.89
N THR A 37 -2.83 6.20 4.87
CA THR A 37 -1.78 6.48 5.86
C THR A 37 -1.31 7.93 5.82
N VAL A 38 -1.08 8.49 4.63
CA VAL A 38 -0.70 9.90 4.46
C VAL A 38 -1.81 10.81 5.00
N LEU A 39 -3.06 10.54 4.62
CA LEU A 39 -4.20 11.35 5.07
C LEU A 39 -4.38 11.27 6.59
N GLY A 40 -4.21 10.08 7.19
CA GLY A 40 -4.22 9.88 8.63
C GLY A 40 -3.11 10.64 9.35
N GLY A 41 -1.90 10.67 8.77
CA GLY A 41 -0.80 11.48 9.28
C GLY A 41 -1.07 12.98 9.19
N VAL A 42 -1.64 13.47 8.08
CA VAL A 42 -2.00 14.88 7.92
C VAL A 42 -3.02 15.30 8.97
N PHE A 43 -4.10 14.53 9.17
CA PHE A 43 -5.09 14.82 10.21
C PHE A 43 -4.49 14.73 11.61
N GLY A 44 -3.66 13.73 11.89
CA GLY A 44 -2.95 13.60 13.16
C GLY A 44 -2.05 14.81 13.46
N GLY A 45 -1.36 15.34 12.44
CA GLY A 45 -0.52 16.53 12.58
C GLY A 45 -1.31 17.81 12.82
N ILE A 46 -2.45 17.98 12.14
CA ILE A 46 -3.37 19.11 12.37
C ILE A 46 -3.90 19.09 13.81
N ILE A 47 -4.33 17.91 14.28
CA ILE A 47 -4.80 17.75 15.67
C ILE A 47 -3.66 18.03 16.65
N GLY A 48 -2.47 17.46 16.42
CA GLY A 48 -1.29 17.67 17.27
C GLY A 48 -0.83 19.12 17.34
N PHE A 49 -0.98 19.89 16.26
CA PHE A 49 -0.79 21.34 16.27
C PHE A 49 -1.79 22.03 17.20
N GLY A 50 -3.07 21.69 17.09
CA GLY A 50 -4.14 22.26 17.90
C GLY A 50 -3.93 22.00 19.40
N LEU A 51 -3.49 20.80 19.77
CA LEU A 51 -3.12 20.51 21.17
C LEU A 51 -1.93 21.34 21.65
N ALA A 52 -0.87 21.46 20.85
CA ALA A 52 0.28 22.26 21.23
C ALA A 52 0.00 23.78 21.25
N ASP A 53 -1.07 24.23 20.58
CA ASP A 53 -1.53 25.62 20.59
C ASP A 53 -2.30 25.97 21.86
N ILE A 54 -3.14 25.07 22.37
CA ILE A 54 -3.92 25.29 23.61
C ILE A 54 -3.08 25.27 24.88
N ASP A 55 -1.98 24.52 24.88
CA ASP A 55 -1.14 24.33 26.08
C ASP A 55 -0.17 25.49 26.33
N CYS A 56 -0.21 26.58 25.54
CA CYS A 56 0.94 27.48 25.45
C CYS A 56 0.62 29.00 25.41
N THR A 57 1.10 29.73 26.42
CA THR A 57 1.03 31.19 26.57
C THR A 57 2.43 31.83 26.48
N GLY A 58 3.11 31.72 25.32
CA GLY A 58 4.47 32.28 25.16
C GLY A 58 5.20 31.90 23.86
N ASN A 59 6.53 31.81 23.89
CA ASN A 59 7.36 31.47 22.72
C ASN A 59 7.30 29.96 22.41
N CYS A 60 6.24 29.53 21.74
CA CYS A 60 5.86 28.12 21.62
C CYS A 60 6.16 27.47 20.26
N GLY A 61 7.01 28.11 19.45
CA GLY A 61 7.45 27.54 18.16
C GLY A 61 7.90 26.08 18.27
N PRO A 62 8.80 25.71 19.21
CA PRO A 62 9.27 24.34 19.37
C PRO A 62 8.15 23.37 19.78
N SER A 63 7.30 23.75 20.73
CA SER A 63 6.20 22.91 21.22
C SER A 63 5.16 22.62 20.13
N LYS A 64 4.83 23.62 19.30
CA LYS A 64 3.95 23.44 18.13
C LYS A 64 4.50 22.44 17.13
N ILE A 65 5.79 22.55 16.79
CA ILE A 65 6.44 21.63 15.86
C ILE A 65 6.43 20.21 16.44
N ILE A 66 6.78 20.04 17.71
CA ILE A 66 6.76 18.72 18.36
C ILE A 66 5.35 18.13 18.36
N GLY A 67 4.34 18.93 18.71
CA GLY A 67 2.93 18.51 18.67
C GLY A 67 2.50 18.05 17.28
N THR A 68 2.84 18.81 16.24
CA THR A 68 2.54 18.42 14.85
C THR A 68 3.20 17.11 14.45
N VAL A 69 4.49 16.94 14.77
CA VAL A 69 5.26 15.76 14.36
C VAL A 69 4.77 14.52 15.12
N VAL A 70 4.58 14.63 16.44
CA VAL A 70 4.10 13.52 17.27
C VAL A 70 2.69 13.11 16.85
N GLY A 71 1.78 14.08 16.67
CA GLY A 71 0.43 13.82 16.20
C GLY A 71 0.40 13.16 14.81
N ALA A 72 1.23 13.65 13.88
CA ALA A 72 1.33 13.07 12.54
C ALA A 72 1.88 11.65 12.56
N LEU A 73 2.92 11.38 13.36
CA LEU A 73 3.51 10.05 13.49
C LEU A 73 2.51 9.05 14.09
N ILE A 74 1.82 9.42 15.17
CA ILE A 74 0.82 8.54 15.80
C ILE A 74 -0.32 8.25 14.81
N GLY A 75 -0.83 9.27 14.12
CA GLY A 75 -1.88 9.12 13.10
C GLY A 75 -1.43 8.21 11.95
N ALA A 76 -0.23 8.42 11.41
CA ALA A 76 0.32 7.61 10.34
C ALA A 76 0.55 6.15 10.76
N VAL A 77 1.12 5.92 11.95
CA VAL A 77 1.36 4.57 12.47
C VAL A 77 0.04 3.81 12.65
N GLY A 78 -0.97 4.44 13.26
CA GLY A 78 -2.28 3.82 13.48
C GLY A 78 -2.93 3.39 12.17
N VAL A 79 -3.02 4.30 11.19
CA VAL A 79 -3.63 4.01 9.89
C VAL A 79 -2.78 3.03 9.07
N GLY A 80 -1.45 3.08 9.20
CA GLY A 80 -0.55 2.10 8.58
C GLY A 80 -0.82 0.67 9.07
N VAL A 81 -0.96 0.47 10.38
CA VAL A 81 -1.28 -0.85 10.95
C VAL A 81 -2.63 -1.35 10.42
N VAL A 82 -3.68 -0.53 10.48
CA VAL A 82 -5.01 -0.89 9.98
C VAL A 82 -4.96 -1.24 8.48
N SER A 83 -4.23 -0.47 7.68
CA SER A 83 -4.08 -0.73 6.25
C SER A 83 -3.41 -2.06 5.96
N VAL A 84 -2.36 -2.42 6.72
CA VAL A 84 -1.70 -3.73 6.61
C VAL A 84 -2.65 -4.85 7.01
N LEU A 85 -3.43 -4.68 8.08
CA LEU A 85 -4.43 -5.67 8.49
C LEU A 85 -5.49 -5.89 7.41
N VAL A 86 -5.95 -4.83 6.75
CA VAL A 86 -6.91 -4.91 5.64
C VAL A 86 -6.31 -5.64 4.43
N LEU A 87 -5.08 -5.30 4.05
CA LEU A 87 -4.36 -6.00 2.98
C LEU A 87 -4.16 -7.50 3.32
N ARG A 88 -3.82 -7.81 4.57
CA ARG A 88 -3.70 -9.17 5.07
C ARG A 88 -5.02 -9.92 4.98
N ALA A 89 -6.12 -9.30 5.42
CA ALA A 89 -7.44 -9.88 5.29
C ALA A 89 -7.73 -10.21 3.82
N MET A 90 -7.58 -9.25 2.90
CA MET A 90 -7.83 -9.46 1.46
C MET A 90 -6.97 -10.57 0.84
N SER A 91 -5.75 -10.80 1.33
CA SER A 91 -4.88 -11.87 0.84
C SER A 91 -5.38 -13.27 1.24
N GLU A 92 -6.05 -13.40 2.38
CA GLU A 92 -6.58 -14.67 2.86
C GLU A 92 -7.76 -15.15 2.01
N TRP A 93 -8.65 -14.22 1.62
CA TRP A 93 -9.83 -14.55 0.81
C TRP A 93 -9.49 -14.97 -0.63
N ARG A 94 -8.27 -14.73 -1.13
CA ARG A 94 -7.89 -15.03 -2.53
C ARG A 94 -7.33 -16.44 -2.73
N ARG A 95 -7.31 -17.30 -1.72
CA ARG A 95 -6.80 -18.68 -1.85
C ARG A 95 -7.83 -19.56 -2.60
N PRO A 96 -7.53 -20.05 -3.82
CA PRO A 96 -8.46 -20.94 -4.53
C PRO A 96 -8.60 -22.28 -3.78
N PRO A 97 -9.79 -22.90 -3.78
CA PRO A 97 -10.00 -24.19 -3.14
C PRO A 97 -9.10 -25.25 -3.79
N LYS A 98 -8.38 -26.00 -2.94
CA LYS A 98 -7.55 -27.14 -3.37
C LYS A 98 -8.49 -28.20 -3.96
N GLN A 99 -8.54 -28.33 -5.28
CA GLN A 99 -9.23 -29.44 -5.95
C GLN A 99 -8.59 -30.75 -5.49
N ARG A 100 -9.42 -31.64 -4.95
CA ARG A 100 -9.06 -32.98 -4.49
C ARG A 100 -9.85 -33.99 -5.31
#